data_AF-A0A842LDT3-F1
#
_entry.id   AF-A0A842LDT3-F1
#
_cell.length_a   1.000
_cell.length_b   1.000
_cell.length_c   1.000
_cell.angle_alpha   90.00
_cell.angle_beta   90.00
_cell.angle_gamma   90.00
#
_symmetry.space_group_name_H-M   'P 1'
#
loop_
_entity.id
_entity.type
_entity.pdbx_description
1 polymer ?
#
loop_
_entity_poly.entity_id
_entity_poly.type
_entity_poly.pdbx_seq_one_letter_code
_entity_poly.pdbx_strand_id
1 'polypeptide(L)'
;MWKVLGVETTVVRSGDVWKKRMIELSKRRKNKERFIELLESAEVNYWFDAAKEVHAFYIKFPESIGPDDLQFFKEFIEKVRSSLKVPVIEVDGIPQEYRIVLTSEEEEDVYRRRFSDQEREVQSTR
;
A
#
# COMPACT_ATOMS: atom_id res chain seq x y z
N MET A 1 8.65 18.16 10.63
CA MET A 1 7.19 17.96 10.58
C MET A 1 6.83 17.20 9.33
N TRP A 2 6.18 16.04 9.50
CA TRP A 2 5.87 15.11 8.42
C TRP A 2 4.44 15.31 7.92
N LYS A 3 4.22 15.33 6.62
CA LYS A 3 2.89 15.37 6.01
C LYS A 3 2.72 14.31 4.94
N VAL A 4 1.51 13.75 4.90
CA VAL A 4 1.05 12.85 3.84
C VAL A 4 -0.19 13.47 3.20
N LEU A 5 -0.15 13.71 1.88
CA LEU A 5 -1.25 14.32 1.12
C LEU A 5 -1.75 15.64 1.74
N GLY A 6 -0.80 16.45 2.24
CA GLY A 6 -1.03 17.74 2.89
C GLY A 6 -1.50 17.68 4.34
N VAL A 7 -1.61 16.50 4.95
CA VAL A 7 -2.03 16.32 6.35
C VAL A 7 -0.84 15.93 7.20
N GLU A 8 -0.64 16.67 8.29
CA GLU A 8 0.39 16.38 9.28
C GLU A 8 0.16 15.02 9.95
N THR A 9 1.22 14.23 10.08
CA THR A 9 1.16 12.87 10.62
C THR A 9 2.49 12.47 11.27
N THR A 10 2.51 11.32 11.91
CA THR A 10 3.74 10.60 12.26
C THR A 10 3.99 9.46 11.27
N VAL A 11 5.25 9.01 11.20
CA VAL A 11 5.71 7.90 10.35
C VAL A 11 4.81 6.67 10.48
N VAL A 12 4.49 6.27 11.72
CA VAL A 12 3.68 5.08 12.03
C VAL A 12 2.25 5.19 11.50
N ARG A 13 1.71 6.41 11.40
CA ARG A 13 0.32 6.65 10.97
C ARG A 13 0.20 7.03 9.50
N SER A 14 1.32 7.10 8.76
CA SER A 14 1.34 7.53 7.37
C SER A 14 0.45 6.68 6.47
N GLY A 15 0.41 5.35 6.69
CA GLY A 15 -0.48 4.44 5.94
C GLY A 15 -1.96 4.76 6.12
N ASP A 16 -2.40 4.91 7.37
CA ASP A 16 -3.78 5.28 7.71
C ASP A 16 -4.18 6.64 7.12
N VAL A 17 -3.30 7.64 7.28
CA VAL A 17 -3.53 8.99 6.77
C VAL A 17 -3.59 8.97 5.26
N TRP A 18 -2.72 8.21 4.59
CA TRP A 18 -2.77 8.03 3.15
C TRP A 18 -4.10 7.42 2.71
N LYS A 19 -4.53 6.30 3.33
CA LYS A 19 -5.80 5.62 3.01
C LYS A 19 -6.98 6.57 3.16
N LYS A 20 -7.09 7.24 4.31
CA LYS A 20 -8.18 8.21 4.57
C LYS A 20 -8.20 9.36 3.56
N ARG A 21 -7.02 9.93 3.25
CA ARG A 21 -6.92 11.06 2.31
C ARG A 21 -7.23 10.65 0.89
N MET A 22 -6.81 9.47 0.45
CA MET A 22 -7.15 8.95 -0.87
C MET A 22 -8.66 8.78 -1.05
N ILE A 23 -9.39 8.32 -0.01
CA ILE A 23 -10.86 8.26 -0.02
C ILE A 23 -11.46 9.66 -0.10
N GLU A 24 -10.96 10.63 0.66
CA GLU A 24 -11.47 12.01 0.61
C GLU A 24 -11.26 12.65 -0.78
N LEU A 25 -10.10 12.41 -1.38
CA LEU A 25 -9.71 12.95 -2.69
C LEU A 25 -10.40 12.25 -3.86
N SER A 26 -10.95 11.04 -3.66
CA SER A 26 -11.69 10.29 -4.68
C SER A 26 -13.14 10.76 -4.83
N LYS A 27 -13.72 11.46 -3.84
CA LYS A 27 -15.17 11.73 -3.71
C LYS A 27 -15.86 12.35 -4.94
N ARG A 28 -15.13 13.09 -5.78
CA ARG A 28 -15.65 13.78 -6.97
C ARG A 28 -15.34 13.07 -8.29
N ARG A 29 -14.79 11.86 -8.24
CA ARG A 29 -14.33 11.12 -9.42
C ARG A 29 -15.33 10.04 -9.82
N LYS A 30 -15.38 9.76 -11.12
CA LYS A 30 -16.10 8.59 -11.65
C LYS A 30 -15.47 7.31 -11.10
N ASN A 31 -16.30 6.29 -10.87
CA ASN A 31 -15.88 4.98 -10.35
C ASN A 31 -15.26 5.03 -8.94
N LYS A 32 -15.59 6.04 -8.13
CA LYS A 32 -15.05 6.17 -6.77
C LYS A 32 -15.49 5.02 -5.86
N GLU A 33 -16.70 4.50 -6.08
CA GLU A 33 -17.29 3.43 -5.26
C GLU A 33 -16.43 2.18 -5.36
N ARG A 34 -16.14 1.71 -6.59
CA ARG A 34 -15.22 0.59 -6.84
C ARG A 34 -13.82 0.83 -6.25
N PHE A 35 -13.30 2.06 -6.37
CA PHE A 35 -11.99 2.38 -5.79
C PHE A 35 -12.00 2.30 -4.26
N ILE A 36 -13.05 2.81 -3.61
CA ILE A 36 -13.19 2.77 -2.16
C ILE A 36 -13.32 1.32 -1.69
N GLU A 37 -14.15 0.50 -2.34
CA GLU A 37 -14.30 -0.93 -2.01
C GLU A 37 -12.96 -1.68 -2.09
N LEU A 38 -12.18 -1.47 -3.16
CA LEU A 38 -10.85 -2.05 -3.30
C LEU A 38 -9.87 -1.53 -2.23
N LEU A 39 -9.87 -0.23 -1.95
CA LEU A 39 -8.99 0.35 -0.94
C LEU A 39 -9.34 -0.13 0.47
N GLU A 40 -10.63 -0.33 0.76
CA GLU A 40 -11.11 -0.80 2.05
C GLU A 40 -10.70 -2.24 2.32
N SER A 41 -10.74 -3.11 1.30
CA SER A 41 -10.28 -4.50 1.40
C SER A 41 -8.76 -4.64 1.49
N ALA A 42 -8.01 -3.61 1.08
CA ALA A 42 -6.56 -3.61 1.12
C ALA A 42 -5.98 -3.21 2.49
N GLU A 43 -4.91 -3.89 2.86
CA GLU A 43 -4.01 -3.50 3.94
C GLU A 43 -2.98 -2.49 3.41
N VAL A 44 -2.89 -1.32 4.05
CA VAL A 44 -1.98 -0.25 3.63
C VAL A 44 -0.92 -0.05 4.70
N ASN A 45 0.28 -0.52 4.41
CA ASN A 45 1.45 -0.35 5.24
C ASN A 45 2.36 0.74 4.69
N TYR A 46 3.05 1.42 5.59
CA TYR A 46 3.99 2.47 5.24
C TYR A 46 5.37 2.15 5.82
N TRP A 47 6.42 2.36 5.03
CA TRP A 47 7.79 2.32 5.52
C TRP A 47 8.67 3.37 4.84
N PHE A 48 9.77 3.68 5.52
CA PHE A 48 10.85 4.50 4.98
C PHE A 48 12.09 3.62 4.81
N ASP A 49 12.53 3.44 3.57
CA ASP A 49 13.81 2.80 3.27
C ASP A 49 14.91 3.85 3.43
N ALA A 50 15.56 3.86 4.60
CA ALA A 50 16.61 4.83 4.92
C ALA A 50 17.88 4.66 4.07
N ALA A 51 18.14 3.46 3.53
CA ALA A 51 19.32 3.23 2.69
C ALA A 51 19.17 3.84 1.29
N LYS A 52 17.93 3.88 0.78
CA LYS A 52 17.59 4.49 -0.51
C LYS A 52 16.99 5.87 -0.38
N GLU A 53 16.71 6.32 0.84
CA GLU A 53 15.98 7.55 1.16
C GLU A 53 14.62 7.64 0.45
N VAL A 54 13.93 6.50 0.31
CA VAL A 54 12.64 6.39 -0.39
C VAL A 54 11.55 6.00 0.58
N HIS A 55 10.44 6.72 0.53
CA HIS A 55 9.23 6.34 1.23
C HIS A 55 8.40 5.35 0.39
N ALA A 56 7.76 4.38 1.02
CA ALA A 56 6.92 3.44 0.30
C ALA A 56 5.59 3.21 1.01
N PHE A 57 4.54 3.19 0.20
CA PHE A 57 3.24 2.65 0.58
C PHE A 57 3.11 1.27 -0.04
N TYR A 58 2.93 0.26 0.80
CA TYR A 58 2.69 -1.11 0.38
C TYR A 58 1.24 -1.45 0.60
N ILE A 59 0.58 -1.81 -0.48
CA ILE A 59 -0.84 -2.05 -0.52
C ILE A 59 -1.02 -3.52 -0.86
N LYS A 60 -1.34 -4.31 0.16
CA LYS A 60 -1.61 -5.75 0.03
C LYS A 60 -3.11 -5.95 -0.11
N PHE A 61 -3.52 -6.51 -1.24
CA PHE A 61 -4.89 -6.90 -1.52
C PHE A 61 -5.12 -8.37 -1.17
N PRO A 62 -6.38 -8.78 -0.95
CA PRO A 62 -6.74 -10.20 -0.91
C PRO A 62 -6.42 -10.90 -2.24
N GLU A 63 -6.09 -12.19 -2.20
CA GLU A 63 -5.77 -13.01 -3.39
C GLU A 63 -6.92 -13.09 -4.40
N SER A 64 -8.16 -12.85 -3.96
CA SER A 64 -9.34 -12.81 -4.83
C SER A 64 -9.32 -11.64 -5.83
N ILE A 65 -8.44 -10.65 -5.63
CA ILE A 65 -8.31 -9.48 -6.50
C ILE A 65 -7.43 -9.83 -7.70
N GLY A 66 -8.00 -9.70 -8.89
CA GLY A 66 -7.32 -10.01 -10.15
C GLY A 66 -6.46 -8.86 -10.68
N PRO A 67 -5.67 -9.12 -11.74
CA PRO A 67 -4.81 -8.10 -12.37
C PRO A 67 -5.56 -6.86 -12.87
N ASP A 68 -6.79 -7.02 -13.38
CA ASP A 68 -7.60 -5.91 -13.90
C ASP A 68 -8.03 -4.93 -12.79
N ASP A 69 -8.28 -5.45 -11.58
CA ASP A 69 -8.60 -4.62 -10.41
C ASP A 69 -7.36 -3.87 -9.92
N LEU A 70 -6.20 -4.52 -9.90
CA LEU A 70 -4.91 -3.88 -9.57
C LEU A 70 -4.58 -2.77 -10.57
N GLN A 71 -4.78 -3.03 -11.86
CA GLN A 71 -4.56 -2.06 -12.93
C GLN A 71 -5.54 -0.88 -12.81
N PHE A 72 -6.83 -1.15 -12.60
CA PHE A 72 -7.82 -0.10 -12.33
C PHE A 72 -7.43 0.76 -11.12
N PHE A 73 -7.01 0.12 -10.04
CA PHE A 73 -6.63 0.80 -8.80
C PHE A 73 -5.41 1.71 -9.02
N LYS A 74 -4.37 1.20 -9.69
CA LYS A 74 -3.17 1.96 -10.07
C LYS A 74 -3.54 3.21 -10.87
N GLU A 75 -4.32 3.05 -11.94
CA GLU A 75 -4.75 4.17 -12.79
C GLU A 75 -5.60 5.18 -12.02
N PHE A 76 -6.44 4.71 -11.09
CA PHE A 76 -7.24 5.60 -10.26
C PHE A 76 -6.35 6.45 -9.33
N ILE A 77 -5.34 5.85 -8.70
CA ILE A 77 -4.36 6.56 -7.89
C ILE A 77 -3.63 7.62 -8.72
N GLU A 78 -3.18 7.27 -9.92
CA GLU A 78 -2.50 8.21 -10.83
C GLU A 78 -3.39 9.39 -11.19
N LYS A 79 -4.69 9.15 -11.46
CA LYS A 79 -5.69 10.19 -11.71
C LYS A 79 -5.91 11.08 -10.48
N VAL A 80 -5.91 10.52 -9.27
CA VAL A 80 -5.98 11.31 -8.04
C VAL A 80 -4.74 12.18 -7.90
N ARG A 81 -3.55 11.58 -8.03
CA ARG A 81 -2.25 12.26 -7.91
C ARG A 81 -2.09 13.41 -8.88
N SER A 82 -2.47 13.25 -10.15
CA SER A 82 -2.33 14.29 -11.17
C SER A 82 -3.15 15.56 -10.89
N SER A 83 -4.14 15.48 -10.00
CA SER A 83 -4.93 16.65 -9.57
C SER A 83 -4.42 17.34 -8.31
N LEU A 84 -3.44 16.74 -7.64
CA LEU A 84 -2.95 17.26 -6.37
C LEU A 84 -2.09 18.50 -6.60
N LYS A 85 -2.32 19.51 -5.76
CA LYS A 85 -1.48 20.72 -5.69
C LYS A 85 -0.39 20.62 -4.61
N VAL A 86 -0.37 19.50 -3.89
CA VAL A 86 0.54 19.22 -2.78
C VAL A 86 1.29 17.92 -3.06
N PRO A 87 2.55 17.80 -2.59
CA PRO A 87 3.26 16.54 -2.67
C PRO A 87 2.55 15.45 -1.87
N VAL A 88 2.77 14.19 -2.25
CA VAL A 88 2.20 13.05 -1.51
C VAL A 88 2.90 12.85 -0.18
N ILE A 89 4.21 13.09 -0.11
CA ILE A 89 4.97 13.13 1.13
C ILE A 89 5.79 14.41 1.16
N GLU A 90 5.74 15.08 2.31
CA GLU A 90 6.53 16.28 2.61
C GLU A 90 7.12 16.12 4.01
N VAL A 91 8.43 16.38 4.14
CA VAL A 91 9.12 16.38 5.42
C VAL A 91 9.78 17.75 5.58
N ASP A 92 9.40 18.47 6.63
CA ASP A 92 9.92 19.82 6.93
C ASP A 92 9.76 20.81 5.77
N GLY A 93 8.64 20.70 5.03
CA GLY A 93 8.36 21.56 3.88
C GLY A 93 9.02 21.11 2.57
N ILE A 94 9.81 20.03 2.60
CA ILE A 94 10.54 19.51 1.44
C ILE A 94 9.78 18.31 0.85
N PRO A 95 9.36 18.35 -0.42
CA PRO A 95 8.78 17.20 -1.11
C PRO A 95 9.74 16.01 -1.15
N GLN A 96 9.23 14.81 -0.90
CA GLN A 96 10.05 13.60 -0.85
C GLN A 96 9.73 12.62 -1.99
N GLU A 97 10.70 11.80 -2.38
CA GLU A 97 10.47 10.68 -3.29
C GLU A 97 9.65 9.59 -2.59
N TYR A 98 8.72 8.98 -3.33
CA TYR A 98 7.97 7.84 -2.82
C TYR A 98 7.61 6.85 -3.91
N ARG A 99 7.29 5.64 -3.45
CA ARG A 99 6.82 4.54 -4.29
C ARG A 99 5.53 3.97 -3.73
N ILE A 100 4.72 3.43 -4.62
CA ILE A 100 3.54 2.65 -4.26
C ILE A 100 3.77 1.27 -4.83
N VAL A 101 3.71 0.28 -3.95
CA VAL A 101 3.84 -1.14 -4.30
C VAL A 101 2.47 -1.77 -4.09
N LEU A 102 1.97 -2.43 -5.14
CA LEU A 102 0.70 -3.14 -5.12
C LEU A 102 0.99 -4.62 -5.24
N THR A 103 0.38 -5.43 -4.39
CA THR A 103 0.41 -6.89 -4.52
C THR A 103 -0.94 -7.49 -4.12
N SER A 104 -1.35 -8.56 -4.77
CA SER A 104 -2.39 -9.48 -4.26
C SER A 104 -1.82 -10.84 -3.90
N GLU A 105 -0.52 -11.05 -4.11
CA GLU A 105 0.16 -12.31 -3.79
C GLU A 105 0.52 -12.35 -2.30
N GLU A 106 0.30 -13.48 -1.66
CA GLU A 106 1.00 -13.79 -0.41
C GLU A 106 2.46 -14.11 -0.72
N GLU A 107 3.40 -13.38 -0.11
CA GLU A 107 4.77 -13.87 -0.05
C GLU A 107 4.76 -15.20 0.70
N GLU A 108 5.18 -16.28 0.03
CA GLU A 108 5.36 -17.56 0.71
C GLU A 108 6.36 -17.37 1.86
N ASP A 109 5.92 -17.65 3.09
CA ASP A 109 6.82 -17.76 4.24
C ASP A 109 7.68 -19.03 4.06
N VAL A 110 8.78 -18.88 3.31
CA VAL A 110 9.71 -19.97 2.97
C VAL A 110 10.25 -20.66 4.22
N TYR A 111 10.36 -19.93 5.33
CA TYR A 111 10.81 -20.48 6.61
C TYR A 111 9.75 -21.41 7.21
N ARG A 112 8.49 -20.97 7.24
CA ARG A 112 7.36 -21.78 7.71
C ARG A 112 7.12 -23.02 6.82
N ARG A 113 7.29 -22.87 5.51
CA ARG A 113 7.21 -24.00 4.54
C ARG A 113 8.25 -25.07 4.84
N ARG A 114 9.53 -24.68 4.99
CA ARG A 114 10.63 -25.59 5.33
C ARG A 114 10.40 -26.33 6.65
N PHE A 115 9.89 -25.64 7.67
CA PHE A 115 9.55 -26.28 8.95
C PHE A 115 8.43 -27.32 8.79
N SER A 116 7.36 -26.98 8.06
CA SER A 116 6.24 -27.89 7.83
C SER A 116 6.61 -29.12 7.00
N ASP A 117 7.54 -28.99 6.05
CA ASP A 117 8.03 -30.09 5.24
C ASP A 117 8.92 -31.04 6.07
N GLN A 118 9.73 -30.48 6.97
CA GLN A 118 10.57 -31.24 7.89
C GLN A 118 9.74 -32.04 8.92
N GLU A 119 8.64 -31.48 9.42
CA GLU A 119 7.72 -32.21 10.30
C GLU A 119 7.00 -33.37 9.59
N ARG A 120 6.67 -33.20 8.30
CA ARG A 120 6.05 -34.25 7.47
C ARG A 120 7.01 -35.40 7.18
N GLU A 121 8.28 -35.13 6.89
CA GLU A 121 9.30 -36.18 6.72
C GLU A 121 9.51 -37.00 8.00
N VAL A 122 9.54 -36.35 9.16
CA VAL A 122 9.72 -37.03 10.46
C VAL A 122 8.52 -37.93 10.80
N GLN A 123 7.30 -37.56 10.39
CA GLN A 123 6.10 -38.38 10.58
C GLN A 123 5.99 -39.53 9.58
N SER A 124 6.50 -39.37 8.35
CA SER A 124 6.51 -40.41 7.30
C SER A 124 7.56 -41.51 7.54
N THR A 125 8.48 -41.31 8.48
CA THR A 125 9.57 -42.25 8.79
C THR A 125 9.33 -43.03 10.09
N ARG A 126 8.14 -42.92 10.69
CA ARG A 126 7.68 -43.70 11.85
C ARG A 126 6.59 -44.67 11.44
#